data_AF-A0A0C2FWG0-F1
#
_entry.id   AF-A0A0C2FWG0-F1
#
_cell.length_a   1.000
_cell.length_b   1.000
_cell.length_c   1.000
_cell.angle_alpha   90.00
_cell.angle_beta   90.00
_cell.angle_gamma   90.00
#
_symmetry.space_group_name_H-M   'P 1'
#
loop_
_entity.id
_entity.type
_entity.pdbx_description
1 polymer ?
#
loop_
_entity_poly.entity_id
_entity_poly.type
_entity_poly.pdbx_seq_one_letter_code
_entity_poly.pdbx_strand_id
1 'polypeptide(L)'
;MGSEGDRLKLMKTERETQPDDPIIIQYTSGTTGQPKGATLTHHNILNNAYFIGIRAGYHEQTCVFPAPSFEALAAIQAIDEEKYGPADKCTALYGTPTMFIDMLNHPDFLNYNLNSIRSGIISGAPCPATLCRRMVNEMNMKDMQVCYGTTEISPIAFMSTRDDPPEQRIKNVGHIMDHLEVMQYSIMCFAIGNLNMRSVGASVLNVWHKTFF
;
A
#
# COMPACT_ATOMS: atom_id res chain seq x y z
N MET A 1 22.00 0.36 -24.04
CA MET A 1 20.89 1.31 -23.80
C MET A 1 21.39 2.71 -24.10
N GLY A 2 20.63 3.49 -24.87
CA GLY A 2 20.93 4.89 -25.19
C GLY A 2 21.52 5.12 -26.59
N SER A 3 21.52 4.12 -27.46
CA SER A 3 21.92 4.32 -28.87
C SER A 3 20.88 5.15 -29.64
N GLU A 4 21.24 5.66 -30.82
CA GLU A 4 20.28 6.33 -31.71
C GLU A 4 19.12 5.40 -32.11
N GLY A 5 19.41 4.12 -32.35
CA GLY A 5 18.39 3.10 -32.58
C GLY A 5 17.45 2.90 -31.38
N ASP A 6 17.98 2.93 -30.15
CA ASP A 6 17.15 2.86 -28.93
C ASP A 6 16.22 4.08 -28.81
N ARG A 7 16.73 5.28 -29.16
CA ARG A 7 15.94 6.52 -29.16
C ARG A 7 14.82 6.50 -30.18
N LEU A 8 15.09 6.03 -31.41
CA LEU A 8 14.08 5.87 -32.44
C LEU A 8 12.99 4.87 -32.03
N LYS A 9 13.39 3.76 -31.39
CA LYS A 9 12.44 2.78 -30.85
C LYS A 9 11.57 3.40 -29.75
N LEU A 10 12.17 4.14 -28.81
CA LEU A 10 11.43 4.84 -27.76
C LEU A 10 10.43 5.84 -28.35
N MET A 11 10.86 6.71 -29.26
CA MET A 11 10.00 7.71 -29.91
C MET A 11 8.82 7.08 -30.65
N LYS A 12 9.02 5.90 -31.24
CA LYS A 12 7.93 5.15 -31.88
C LYS A 12 6.95 4.63 -30.83
N THR A 13 7.46 3.95 -29.79
CA THR A 13 6.63 3.38 -28.72
C THR A 13 5.82 4.47 -27.99
N GLU A 14 6.44 5.59 -27.63
CA GLU A 14 5.77 6.72 -26.97
C GLU A 14 4.57 7.27 -27.76
N ARG A 15 4.60 7.21 -29.10
CA ARG A 15 3.48 7.65 -29.95
C ARG A 15 2.33 6.65 -30.02
N GLU A 16 2.62 5.38 -29.80
CA GLU A 16 1.66 4.29 -29.96
C GLU A 16 0.99 3.93 -28.62
N THR A 17 1.73 4.03 -27.51
CA THR A 17 1.23 3.71 -26.15
C THR A 17 0.05 4.58 -25.74
N GLN A 18 -1.05 3.93 -25.34
CA GLN A 18 -2.26 4.55 -24.81
C GLN A 18 -2.35 4.39 -23.28
N PRO A 19 -3.05 5.29 -22.57
CA PRO A 19 -3.23 5.19 -21.11
C PRO A 19 -3.89 3.88 -20.64
N ASP A 20 -4.77 3.30 -21.46
CA ASP A 20 -5.49 2.06 -21.12
C ASP A 20 -4.73 0.80 -21.53
N ASP A 21 -3.53 0.94 -22.10
CA ASP A 21 -2.67 -0.21 -22.38
C ASP A 21 -2.18 -0.85 -21.08
N PRO A 22 -2.08 -2.19 -21.03
CA PRO A 22 -1.48 -2.89 -19.89
C PRO A 22 0.00 -2.52 -19.69
N ILE A 23 0.38 -2.21 -18.45
CA ILE A 23 1.79 -1.95 -18.08
C ILE A 23 2.35 -2.99 -17.11
N ILE A 24 1.51 -3.59 -16.25
CA ILE A 24 1.96 -4.55 -15.25
C ILE A 24 0.91 -5.63 -15.00
N ILE A 25 1.38 -6.87 -14.83
CA ILE A 25 0.57 -7.99 -14.36
C ILE A 25 1.05 -8.34 -12.96
N GLN A 26 0.19 -8.15 -11.96
CA GLN A 26 0.48 -8.50 -10.58
C GLN A 26 -0.23 -9.80 -10.21
N TYR A 27 0.52 -10.80 -9.77
CA TYR A 27 -0.04 -12.07 -9.35
C TYR A 27 -0.48 -12.02 -7.88
N THR A 28 -1.70 -12.47 -7.62
CA THR A 28 -2.19 -12.70 -6.26
C THR A 28 -1.88 -14.13 -5.83
N SER A 29 -1.58 -14.32 -4.54
CA SER A 29 -1.28 -15.65 -3.98
C SER A 29 -2.47 -16.61 -4.01
N GLY A 30 -3.68 -16.12 -4.35
CA GLY A 30 -4.86 -16.95 -4.58
C GLY A 30 -5.31 -17.70 -3.33
N THR A 31 -5.71 -17.00 -2.27
CA THR A 31 -6.16 -17.63 -1.01
C THR A 31 -7.37 -18.58 -1.18
N THR A 32 -8.06 -18.52 -2.32
CA THR A 32 -9.22 -19.35 -2.68
C THR A 32 -9.00 -20.23 -3.91
N GLY A 33 -7.77 -20.43 -4.41
CA GLY A 33 -7.53 -21.27 -5.60
C GLY A 33 -6.19 -21.03 -6.30
N GLN A 34 -6.20 -21.05 -7.63
CA GLN A 34 -5.01 -20.80 -8.45
C GLN A 34 -4.63 -19.31 -8.45
N PRO A 35 -3.34 -18.96 -8.46
CA PRO A 35 -2.88 -17.59 -8.61
C PRO A 35 -3.53 -16.90 -9.82
N LYS A 36 -4.02 -15.66 -9.62
CA LYS A 36 -4.63 -14.87 -10.68
C LYS A 36 -3.79 -13.64 -10.96
N GLY A 37 -3.60 -13.32 -12.24
CA GLY A 37 -2.95 -12.08 -12.67
C GLY A 37 -3.95 -10.94 -12.75
N ALA A 38 -3.77 -9.92 -11.93
CA ALA A 38 -4.43 -8.63 -12.11
C ALA A 38 -3.65 -7.84 -13.16
N THR A 39 -4.29 -7.54 -14.28
CA THR A 39 -3.68 -6.74 -15.36
C THR A 39 -4.03 -5.28 -15.12
N LEU A 40 -3.01 -4.45 -14.90
CA LEU A 40 -3.16 -3.03 -14.61
C LEU A 40 -2.69 -2.19 -15.80
N THR A 41 -3.42 -1.11 -16.08
CA THR A 41 -3.14 -0.19 -17.18
C THR A 41 -2.24 0.94 -16.70
N HIS A 42 -1.68 1.74 -17.62
CA HIS A 42 -0.97 2.95 -17.24
C HIS A 42 -1.87 3.89 -16.41
N HIS A 43 -3.11 4.08 -16.85
CA HIS A 43 -4.08 4.99 -16.24
C HIS A 43 -4.35 4.61 -14.78
N ASN A 44 -4.73 3.36 -14.50
CA ASN A 44 -5.20 2.98 -13.17
C ASN A 44 -4.09 3.01 -12.12
N ILE A 45 -2.90 2.48 -12.44
CA ILE A 45 -1.79 2.39 -11.49
C ILE A 45 -1.15 3.75 -11.23
N LEU A 46 -1.01 4.59 -12.27
CA LEU A 46 -0.41 5.92 -12.12
C LEU A 46 -1.35 6.86 -11.36
N ASN A 47 -2.65 6.84 -11.63
CA ASN A 47 -3.60 7.67 -10.88
C ASN A 47 -3.68 7.25 -9.42
N ASN A 48 -3.74 5.94 -9.14
CA ASN A 48 -3.75 5.47 -7.76
C ASN A 48 -2.46 5.89 -7.02
N ALA A 49 -1.29 5.67 -7.64
CA ALA A 49 0.00 6.09 -7.07
C ALA A 49 0.07 7.61 -6.84
N TYR A 50 -0.45 8.41 -7.77
CA TYR A 50 -0.52 9.87 -7.64
C TYR A 50 -1.34 10.28 -6.42
N PHE A 51 -2.57 9.78 -6.28
CA PHE A 51 -3.43 10.15 -5.15
C PHE A 51 -2.93 9.60 -3.81
N ILE A 52 -2.32 8.40 -3.79
CA ILE A 52 -1.59 7.91 -2.61
C ILE A 52 -0.48 8.89 -2.26
N GLY A 53 0.36 9.30 -3.23
CA GLY A 53 1.48 10.20 -2.98
C GLY A 53 1.07 11.56 -2.43
N ILE A 54 -0.03 12.13 -2.94
CA ILE A 54 -0.62 13.36 -2.42
C ILE A 54 -1.10 13.15 -0.97
N ARG A 55 -1.90 12.12 -0.70
CA ARG A 55 -2.48 11.85 0.62
C ARG A 55 -1.44 11.43 1.67
N ALA A 56 -0.39 10.74 1.23
CA ALA A 56 0.75 10.34 2.05
C ALA A 56 1.71 11.50 2.35
N GLY A 57 1.69 12.56 1.53
CA GLY A 57 2.65 13.66 1.64
C GLY A 57 4.04 13.29 1.14
N TYR A 58 4.14 12.47 0.11
CA TYR A 58 5.44 12.00 -0.42
C TYR A 58 6.32 13.11 -0.99
N HIS A 59 5.76 14.27 -1.32
CA HIS A 59 6.54 15.45 -1.70
C HIS A 59 7.43 16.00 -0.57
N GLU A 60 7.22 15.55 0.67
CA GLU A 60 8.01 15.93 1.84
C GLU A 60 8.80 14.76 2.43
N GLN A 61 8.74 13.57 1.81
CA GLN A 61 9.23 12.32 2.39
C GLN A 61 10.23 11.62 1.47
N THR A 62 11.17 10.92 2.10
CA THR A 62 12.07 9.98 1.46
C THR A 62 11.70 8.55 1.87
N CYS A 63 11.46 7.68 0.90
CA CYS A 63 11.23 6.24 1.06
C CYS A 63 12.40 5.48 0.44
N VAL A 64 13.01 4.56 1.20
CA VAL A 64 14.16 3.76 0.72
C VAL A 64 13.74 2.31 0.52
N PHE A 65 14.16 1.70 -0.59
CA PHE A 65 13.98 0.29 -0.91
C PHE A 65 15.35 -0.40 -0.83
N PRO A 66 15.80 -0.83 0.35
CA PRO A 66 17.20 -1.23 0.57
C PRO A 66 17.56 -2.60 0.00
N ALA A 67 16.57 -3.41 -0.37
CA ALA A 67 16.77 -4.75 -0.89
C ALA A 67 15.67 -5.11 -1.93
N PRO A 68 15.91 -6.09 -2.82
CA PRO A 68 14.91 -6.56 -3.79
C PRO A 68 13.67 -7.20 -3.15
N SER A 69 13.81 -7.69 -1.92
CA SER A 69 12.73 -8.25 -1.10
C SER A 69 12.83 -7.70 0.32
N PHE A 70 11.75 -7.81 1.10
CA PHE A 70 11.78 -7.38 2.49
C PHE A 70 12.84 -8.13 3.29
N GLU A 71 13.71 -7.37 3.95
CA GLU A 71 14.68 -7.83 4.94
C GLU A 71 14.66 -6.86 6.12
N ALA A 72 14.30 -7.35 7.31
CA ALA A 72 14.07 -6.49 8.47
C ALA A 72 15.31 -5.66 8.85
N LEU A 73 16.50 -6.27 8.87
CA LEU A 73 17.74 -5.57 9.20
C LEU A 73 18.09 -4.50 8.15
N ALA A 74 17.96 -4.82 6.86
CA ALA A 74 18.22 -3.85 5.79
C ALA A 74 17.26 -2.65 5.86
N ALA A 75 15.98 -2.89 6.19
CA ALA A 75 15.00 -1.83 6.41
C ALA A 75 15.35 -0.93 7.60
N ILE A 76 15.79 -1.51 8.72
CA ILE A 76 16.24 -0.77 9.91
C ILE A 76 17.49 0.06 9.59
N GLN A 77 18.48 -0.55 8.93
CA GLN A 77 19.72 0.12 8.51
C GLN A 77 19.44 1.31 7.59
N ALA A 78 18.52 1.17 6.64
CA ALA A 78 18.14 2.25 5.73
C ALA A 78 17.57 3.50 6.43
N ILE A 79 17.05 3.34 7.66
CA ILE A 79 16.53 4.44 8.46
C ILE A 79 17.64 5.19 9.20
N ASP A 80 18.54 4.42 9.82
CA ASP A 80 19.65 4.92 10.62
C ASP A 80 20.74 5.57 9.77
N GLU A 81 20.90 5.09 8.53
CA GLU A 81 22.11 5.34 7.74
C GLU A 81 22.39 6.84 7.50
N GLU A 82 23.36 7.36 8.29
CA GLU A 82 24.21 8.51 7.98
C GLU A 82 24.97 8.34 6.63
N LYS A 83 24.98 7.11 6.12
CA LYS A 83 25.70 6.62 4.94
C LYS A 83 25.19 7.19 3.60
N TYR A 84 23.92 7.58 3.50
CA TYR A 84 23.38 8.24 2.29
C TYR A 84 23.46 9.77 2.34
N GLY A 85 24.09 10.34 3.37
CA GLY A 85 24.19 11.78 3.54
C GLY A 85 22.86 12.43 3.96
N PRO A 86 22.90 13.71 4.39
CA PRO A 86 21.74 14.38 4.98
C PRO A 86 20.56 14.59 4.02
N ALA A 87 20.77 14.49 2.70
CA ALA A 87 19.73 14.65 1.68
C ALA A 87 18.84 13.40 1.51
N ASP A 88 19.32 12.21 1.89
CA ASP A 88 18.70 10.92 1.57
C ASP A 88 18.22 10.16 2.81
N LYS A 89 18.04 10.85 3.96
CA LYS A 89 17.54 10.20 5.19
C LYS A 89 16.14 9.65 4.96
N CYS A 90 15.94 8.36 5.22
CA CYS A 90 14.62 7.73 5.12
C CYS A 90 13.67 8.33 6.18
N THR A 91 12.49 8.74 5.74
CA THR A 91 11.48 9.41 6.61
C THR A 91 10.13 8.70 6.64
N ALA A 92 9.92 7.76 5.70
CA ALA A 92 8.73 6.94 5.63
C ALA A 92 9.06 5.50 5.24
N LEU A 93 8.35 4.55 5.84
CA LEU A 93 8.38 3.13 5.49
C LEU A 93 7.04 2.70 4.92
N TYR A 94 7.04 1.68 4.07
CA TYR A 94 5.82 0.97 3.70
C TYR A 94 5.95 -0.50 4.06
N GLY A 95 4.87 -1.11 4.55
CA GLY A 95 4.89 -2.52 4.88
C GLY A 95 3.58 -3.06 5.41
N THR A 96 3.58 -4.35 5.73
CA THR A 96 2.47 -5.02 6.42
C THR A 96 2.72 -5.03 7.93
N PRO A 97 1.68 -5.25 8.76
CA PRO A 97 1.87 -5.41 10.20
C PRO A 97 2.96 -6.43 10.58
N THR A 98 3.08 -7.53 9.85
CA THR A 98 4.12 -8.55 10.12
C THR A 98 5.52 -8.02 9.87
N MET A 99 5.74 -7.24 8.81
CA MET A 99 7.05 -6.62 8.53
C MET A 99 7.48 -5.68 9.67
N PHE A 100 6.56 -4.88 10.21
CA PHE A 100 6.86 -4.00 11.35
C PHE A 100 7.14 -4.79 12.63
N ILE A 101 6.42 -5.90 12.86
CA ILE A 101 6.72 -6.81 13.97
C ILE A 101 8.12 -7.39 13.84
N ASP A 102 8.52 -7.82 12.64
CA ASP A 102 9.85 -8.39 12.39
C ASP A 102 10.96 -7.36 12.64
N MET A 103 10.76 -6.09 12.23
CA MET A 103 11.71 -5.01 12.52
C MET A 103 11.79 -4.72 14.03
N LEU A 104 10.65 -4.51 14.69
CA LEU A 104 10.56 -4.19 16.11
C LEU A 104 11.07 -5.30 17.04
N ASN A 105 11.14 -6.54 16.56
CA ASN A 105 11.66 -7.68 17.30
C ASN A 105 13.06 -8.11 16.85
N HIS A 106 13.66 -7.40 15.90
CA HIS A 106 15.00 -7.71 15.42
C HIS A 106 16.02 -7.54 16.58
N PRO A 107 16.95 -8.49 16.80
CA PRO A 107 17.91 -8.43 17.90
C PRO A 107 18.73 -7.13 17.93
N ASP A 108 19.05 -6.59 16.76
CA ASP A 108 19.83 -5.37 16.61
C ASP A 108 19.01 -4.08 16.60
N PHE A 109 17.67 -4.13 16.78
CA PHE A 109 16.80 -2.94 16.65
C PHE A 109 17.27 -1.73 17.48
N LEU A 110 17.72 -1.97 18.72
CA LEU A 110 18.19 -0.93 19.64
C LEU A 110 19.56 -0.33 19.28
N ASN A 111 20.27 -0.92 18.31
CA ASN A 111 21.58 -0.44 17.87
C ASN A 111 21.48 0.67 16.81
N TYR A 112 20.26 1.00 16.36
CA TYR A 112 20.00 1.90 15.24
C TYR A 112 19.17 3.12 15.68
N ASN A 113 19.48 4.30 15.13
CA ASN A 113 18.77 5.55 15.37
C ASN A 113 17.62 5.73 14.36
N LEU A 114 16.38 5.63 14.84
CA LEU A 114 15.18 5.70 14.00
C LEU A 114 14.50 7.09 13.99
N ASN A 115 15.16 8.12 14.52
CA ASN A 115 14.56 9.45 14.68
C ASN A 115 14.19 10.17 13.37
N SER A 116 14.76 9.73 12.24
CA SER A 116 14.46 10.26 10.91
C SER A 116 13.06 9.87 10.42
N ILE A 117 12.57 8.69 10.83
CA ILE A 117 11.24 8.20 10.50
C ILE A 117 10.19 9.00 11.28
N ARG A 118 9.12 9.36 10.56
CA ARG A 118 7.93 9.99 11.15
C ARG A 118 6.62 9.47 10.58
N SER A 119 6.65 8.93 9.36
CA SER A 119 5.48 8.51 8.60
C SER A 119 5.63 7.07 8.08
N GLY A 120 4.58 6.55 7.46
CA GLY A 120 4.64 5.31 6.72
C GLY A 120 3.27 4.79 6.32
N ILE A 121 3.25 3.74 5.50
CA ILE A 121 2.04 3.02 5.11
C ILE A 121 2.03 1.64 5.76
N ILE A 122 0.88 1.31 6.36
CA ILE A 122 0.57 -0.02 6.85
C ILE A 122 -0.61 -0.56 6.03
N SER A 123 -0.41 -1.71 5.39
CA SER A 123 -1.44 -2.32 4.55
C SER A 123 -1.37 -3.84 4.52
N GLY A 124 -2.28 -4.49 3.81
CA GLY A 124 -2.32 -5.94 3.60
C GLY A 124 -2.89 -6.76 4.76
N ALA A 125 -2.95 -6.21 5.98
CA ALA A 125 -3.66 -6.82 7.12
C ALA A 125 -4.07 -5.76 8.15
N PRO A 126 -5.10 -6.02 8.99
CA PRO A 126 -5.44 -5.15 10.11
C PRO A 126 -4.26 -4.97 11.08
N CYS A 127 -3.99 -3.72 11.48
CA CYS A 127 -2.92 -3.41 12.43
C CYS A 127 -3.39 -3.59 13.88
N PRO A 128 -2.74 -4.44 14.70
CA PRO A 128 -3.05 -4.54 16.12
C PRO A 128 -2.76 -3.22 16.87
N ALA A 129 -3.59 -2.88 17.86
CA ALA A 129 -3.40 -1.68 18.67
C ALA A 129 -2.07 -1.67 19.43
N THR A 130 -1.61 -2.85 19.88
CA THR A 130 -0.30 -3.01 20.54
C THR A 130 0.83 -2.65 19.58
N LEU A 131 0.78 -3.14 18.34
CA LEU A 131 1.76 -2.82 17.30
C LEU A 131 1.75 -1.32 16.99
N CYS A 132 0.57 -0.71 16.82
CA CYS A 132 0.43 0.73 16.58
C CYS A 132 1.14 1.56 17.65
N ARG A 133 0.94 1.24 18.93
CA ARG A 133 1.62 1.94 20.04
C ARG A 133 3.13 1.76 19.98
N ARG A 134 3.62 0.55 19.68
CA ARG A 134 5.06 0.30 19.55
C ARG A 134 5.66 1.10 18.40
N MET A 135 5.05 1.12 17.22
CA MET A 135 5.55 1.91 16.09
C MET A 135 5.57 3.42 16.39
N VAL A 136 4.56 3.93 17.08
CA VAL A 136 4.51 5.35 17.49
C VAL A 136 5.59 5.67 18.52
N ASN A 137 5.80 4.81 19.52
CA ASN A 137 6.68 5.07 20.65
C ASN A 137 8.14 4.70 20.41
N GLU A 138 8.41 3.62 19.68
CA GLU A 138 9.74 3.04 19.46
C GLU A 138 10.32 3.42 18.08
N MET A 139 9.47 3.70 17.08
CA MET A 139 9.91 4.07 15.72
C MET A 139 9.51 5.50 15.31
N ASN A 140 8.86 6.28 16.19
CA ASN A 140 8.39 7.64 15.93
C ASN A 140 7.37 7.77 14.76
N MET A 141 6.70 6.69 14.36
CA MET A 141 5.75 6.67 13.23
C MET A 141 4.39 7.29 13.56
N LYS A 142 4.37 8.55 13.97
CA LYS A 142 3.15 9.30 14.36
C LYS A 142 2.25 9.66 13.18
N ASP A 143 2.81 9.74 11.98
CA ASP A 143 2.06 10.08 10.76
C ASP A 143 1.70 8.82 9.95
N MET A 144 1.84 7.63 10.52
CA MET A 144 1.52 6.39 9.81
C MET A 144 0.08 6.36 9.31
N GLN A 145 -0.14 5.81 8.13
CA GLN A 145 -1.46 5.71 7.51
C GLN A 145 -1.77 4.26 7.23
N VAL A 146 -3.06 3.93 7.31
CA VAL A 146 -3.58 2.60 7.05
C VAL A 146 -4.22 2.63 5.68
N CYS A 147 -3.84 1.68 4.84
CA CYS A 147 -4.38 1.52 3.50
C CYS A 147 -5.08 0.18 3.38
N TYR A 148 -6.21 0.16 2.68
CA TYR A 148 -6.95 -1.04 2.36
C TYR A 148 -7.34 -1.05 0.88
N GLY A 149 -7.23 -2.21 0.26
CA GLY A 149 -7.60 -2.44 -1.12
C GLY A 149 -7.14 -3.82 -1.57
N THR A 150 -7.16 -4.03 -2.88
CA THR A 150 -6.77 -5.28 -3.52
C THR A 150 -5.93 -4.99 -4.74
N THR A 151 -5.13 -5.96 -5.18
CA THR A 151 -4.30 -5.87 -6.38
C THR A 151 -5.10 -5.41 -7.61
N GLU A 152 -6.34 -5.85 -7.76
CA GLU A 152 -7.24 -5.52 -8.87
C GLU A 152 -7.68 -4.04 -8.89
N ILE A 153 -7.61 -3.33 -7.75
CA ILE A 153 -8.00 -1.92 -7.61
C ILE A 153 -6.77 -1.00 -7.63
N SER A 154 -5.63 -1.54 -8.05
CA SER A 154 -4.43 -0.77 -8.40
C SER A 154 -3.72 0.06 -7.31
N PRO A 155 -3.47 -0.35 -6.06
CA PRO A 155 -4.05 -1.41 -5.24
C PRO A 155 -4.84 -0.87 -4.02
N ILE A 156 -4.95 0.45 -3.84
CA ILE A 156 -5.55 1.06 -2.64
C ILE A 156 -6.91 1.67 -2.98
N ALA A 157 -7.94 1.23 -2.26
CA ALA A 157 -9.30 1.76 -2.35
C ALA A 157 -9.65 2.73 -1.22
N PHE A 158 -9.08 2.50 -0.03
CA PHE A 158 -9.28 3.31 1.16
C PHE A 158 -7.97 3.62 1.85
N MET A 159 -7.85 4.84 2.37
CA MET A 159 -6.66 5.30 3.08
C MET A 159 -7.07 6.28 4.17
N SER A 160 -6.50 6.12 5.36
CA SER A 160 -6.67 7.09 6.45
C SER A 160 -5.90 8.38 6.18
N THR A 161 -6.30 9.49 6.80
CA THR A 161 -5.57 10.77 6.71
C THR A 161 -4.57 10.91 7.84
N ARG A 162 -3.60 11.81 7.68
CA ARG A 162 -2.63 12.18 8.73
C ARG A 162 -3.25 13.07 9.82
N ASP A 163 -4.48 13.55 9.64
CA ASP A 163 -5.10 14.49 10.58
C ASP A 163 -5.64 13.79 11.85
N ASP A 164 -6.06 12.52 11.71
CA ASP A 164 -6.56 11.74 12.85
C ASP A 164 -5.41 11.17 13.70
N PRO A 165 -5.59 10.93 15.01
CA PRO A 165 -4.59 10.24 15.81
C PRO A 165 -4.32 8.80 15.31
N PRO A 166 -3.08 8.27 15.40
CA PRO A 166 -2.72 6.93 14.90
C PRO A 166 -3.64 5.80 15.37
N GLU A 167 -4.01 5.79 16.65
CA GLU A 167 -4.89 4.75 17.19
C GLU A 167 -6.31 4.79 16.62
N GLN A 168 -6.76 5.92 16.06
CA GLN A 168 -8.04 6.02 15.37
C GLN A 168 -7.94 5.50 13.93
N ARG A 169 -6.82 5.80 13.26
CA ARG A 169 -6.53 5.37 11.88
C ARG A 169 -6.55 3.84 11.72
N ILE A 170 -6.24 3.08 12.77
CA ILE A 170 -6.24 1.59 12.74
C ILE A 170 -7.60 0.94 13.03
N LYS A 171 -8.62 1.70 13.44
CA LYS A 171 -9.93 1.13 13.82
C LYS A 171 -10.86 0.89 12.63
N ASN A 172 -10.54 1.45 11.48
CA ASN A 172 -11.29 1.33 10.24
C ASN A 172 -10.33 1.37 9.05
N VAL A 173 -10.87 1.30 7.83
CA VAL A 173 -10.09 1.28 6.59
C VAL A 173 -9.76 2.67 6.05
N GLY A 174 -10.17 3.74 6.73
CA GLY A 174 -10.01 5.12 6.30
C GLY A 174 -11.10 5.59 5.33
N HIS A 175 -10.73 6.56 4.49
CA HIS A 175 -11.64 7.19 3.53
C HIS A 175 -11.39 6.65 2.13
N ILE A 176 -12.44 6.62 1.33
CA ILE A 176 -12.35 6.28 -0.09
C ILE A 176 -11.28 7.15 -0.80
N MET A 177 -10.52 6.54 -1.71
CA MET A 177 -9.57 7.27 -2.55
C MET A 177 -10.29 8.12 -3.59
N ASP A 178 -9.61 9.18 -4.04
CA ASP A 178 -10.11 10.05 -5.09
C ASP A 178 -10.42 9.25 -6.36
N HIS A 179 -11.48 9.65 -7.06
CA HIS A 179 -11.97 8.99 -8.28
C HIS A 179 -12.37 7.52 -8.13
N LEU A 180 -12.62 7.03 -6.91
CA LEU A 180 -13.26 5.75 -6.67
C LEU A 180 -14.71 5.92 -6.22
N GLU A 181 -15.52 4.91 -6.55
CA GLU A 181 -16.85 4.71 -5.99
C GLU A 181 -16.90 3.36 -5.31
N VAL A 182 -17.58 3.32 -4.17
CA VAL A 182 -17.76 2.11 -3.37
C VAL A 182 -19.24 1.91 -3.14
N MET A 183 -19.71 0.71 -3.45
CA MET A 183 -21.07 0.29 -3.14
C MET A 183 -21.03 -0.94 -2.25
N GLN A 184 -21.74 -0.87 -1.12
CA GLN A 184 -21.95 -2.00 -0.24
C GLN A 184 -23.28 -2.65 -0.59
N TYR A 185 -23.24 -3.92 -0.98
CA TYR A 185 -24.43 -4.71 -1.25
C TYR A 185 -24.60 -5.77 -0.16
N SER A 186 -25.82 -5.95 0.33
CA SER A 186 -26.19 -7.09 1.15
C SER A 186 -26.61 -8.25 0.25
N ILE A 187 -25.86 -9.35 0.28
CA ILE A 187 -26.25 -10.57 -0.42
C ILE A 187 -27.09 -11.43 0.53
N MET A 188 -28.35 -11.64 0.15
CA MET A 188 -29.22 -12.59 0.84
C MET A 188 -28.94 -14.00 0.31
N CYS A 189 -28.11 -14.76 1.02
CA CYS A 189 -27.91 -16.18 0.73
C CYS A 189 -29.16 -16.97 1.14
N PHE A 190 -29.97 -17.40 0.17
CA PHE A 190 -30.96 -18.46 0.39
C PHE A 190 -30.27 -19.82 0.29
N ALA A 191 -30.23 -20.55 1.41
CA ALA A 191 -29.77 -21.94 1.40
C ALA A 191 -30.82 -22.84 0.71
N ILE A 192 -30.40 -23.64 -0.26
CA ILE A 192 -31.17 -24.78 -0.78
C ILE A 192 -30.75 -25.99 0.08
N GLY A 193 -31.62 -26.43 1.00
CA GLY A 193 -31.52 -27.73 1.68
C GLY A 193 -31.18 -27.70 3.18
N ASN A 194 -32.18 -28.02 4.01
CA ASN A 194 -32.16 -28.55 5.39
C ASN A 194 -30.91 -28.34 6.27
N LEU A 195 -30.45 -27.10 6.43
CA LEU A 195 -29.63 -26.69 7.57
C LEU A 195 -30.10 -25.33 8.08
N ASN A 196 -30.67 -25.33 9.28
CA ASN A 196 -30.96 -24.11 10.04
C ASN A 196 -29.64 -23.44 10.43
N MET A 197 -29.22 -22.44 9.65
CA MET A 197 -28.21 -21.48 10.06
C MET A 197 -28.80 -20.07 9.97
N ARG A 198 -28.65 -19.31 11.07
CA ARG A 198 -29.03 -17.89 11.12
C ARG A 198 -28.35 -17.14 9.97
N SER A 199 -29.10 -16.27 9.30
CA SER A 199 -28.62 -15.45 8.18
C SER A 199 -27.37 -14.66 8.57
N VAL A 200 -26.20 -15.10 8.11
CA VAL A 200 -25.03 -14.22 8.06
C VAL A 200 -25.13 -13.52 6.72
N GLY A 201 -25.64 -12.28 6.73
CA GLY A 201 -25.61 -11.44 5.53
C GLY A 201 -24.15 -11.21 5.14
N ALA A 202 -23.71 -11.85 4.06
CA ALA A 202 -22.42 -11.52 3.47
C ALA A 202 -22.58 -10.17 2.75
N SER A 203 -21.82 -9.17 3.17
CA SER A 203 -21.72 -7.92 2.44
C SER A 203 -20.57 -8.02 1.45
N VAL A 204 -20.81 -7.73 0.18
CA VAL A 204 -19.76 -7.63 -0.84
C VAL A 204 -19.52 -6.15 -1.13
N LEU A 205 -18.24 -5.79 -1.17
CA LEU A 205 -17.78 -4.45 -1.50
C LEU A 205 -17.36 -4.44 -2.96
N ASN A 206 -18.05 -3.68 -3.80
CA ASN A 206 -17.60 -3.42 -5.17
C ASN A 206 -16.99 -2.02 -5.24
N VAL A 207 -15.83 -1.91 -5.86
CA VAL A 207 -15.09 -0.66 -6.04
C VAL A 207 -14.83 -0.46 -7.54
N TRP A 208 -15.10 0.74 -8.04
CA TRP A 208 -14.93 1.09 -9.45
C TRP A 208 -14.26 2.46 -9.58
N HIS A 209 -13.54 2.69 -10.69
CA HIS A 209 -13.06 4.02 -11.05
C HIS A 209 -14.19 4.86 -11.63
N LYS A 210 -14.25 6.15 -11.27
CA LYS A 210 -15.16 7.12 -11.90
C LYS A 210 -14.71 7.41 -13.33
N THR A 211 -15.44 6.90 -14.31
CA THR A 211 -15.34 7.35 -15.70
C THR A 211 -16.18 8.61 -15.85
N PHE A 212 -15.54 9.77 -16.01
CA PHE A 212 -16.26 10.97 -16.43
C PHE A 212 -16.52 10.86 -17.94
N PHE A 213 -17.79 10.83 -18.34
CA PHE A 213 -18.23 11.16 -19.70
C PHE A 213 -18.27 12.68 -19.86
#